data_AF-A0A3C1S1H0-F1
#
_entry.id   AF-A0A3C1S1H0-F1
#
_cell.length_a   1.000
_cell.length_b   1.000
_cell.length_c   1.000
_cell.angle_alpha   90.00
_cell.angle_beta   90.00
_cell.angle_gamma   90.00
#
_symmetry.space_group_name_H-M   'P 1'
#
loop_
_entity.id
_entity.type
_entity.pdbx_description
1 polymer ?
#
loop_
_entity_poly.entity_id
_entity_poly.type
_entity_poly.pdbx_seq_one_letter_code
_entity_poly.pdbx_strand_id
1 'polypeptide(L)'
;TFHSSQDPLGIDIDRIAWDFTGLYEVANVRDTDNFKILTLNYEEGDTEIFELHVINSETVALYHINSETTYTFAGRGFIRHLRNNGNRTSKTSSNAISKSNGMKRFKIERKTIERRNLQ
;
A
#
# COMPACT_ATOMS: atom_id res chain seq x y z
N THR A 1 10.52 6.07 2.78
CA THR A 1 10.15 7.34 3.43
C THR A 1 8.68 7.62 3.18
N PHE A 2 8.05 8.41 4.03
CA PHE A 2 6.69 8.93 3.82
C PHE A 2 6.72 10.46 3.98
N HIS A 3 5.67 11.11 3.46
CA HIS A 3 5.38 12.52 3.70
C HIS A 3 3.92 12.66 4.10
N SER A 4 3.64 13.54 5.05
CA SER A 4 2.27 13.88 5.47
C SER A 4 2.14 15.38 5.71
N SER A 5 0.91 15.87 5.65
CA SER A 5 0.59 17.29 5.71
C SER A 5 -0.66 17.52 6.56
N GLN A 6 -0.71 18.68 7.23
CA GLN A 6 -1.86 19.25 7.92
C GLN A 6 -2.51 20.37 7.07
N ASP A 7 -2.60 20.13 5.77
CA ASP A 7 -3.30 21.01 4.83
C ASP A 7 -4.82 20.75 4.79
N PRO A 8 -5.64 21.78 4.52
CA PRO A 8 -7.07 21.60 4.23
C PRO A 8 -7.34 20.64 3.07
N LEU A 9 -8.47 19.93 3.16
CA LEU A 9 -8.92 19.02 2.11
C LEU A 9 -9.13 19.75 0.78
N GLY A 10 -8.74 19.11 -0.33
CA GLY A 10 -8.97 19.61 -1.68
C GLY A 10 -7.84 20.46 -2.28
N ILE A 11 -6.71 20.58 -1.58
CA ILE A 11 -5.48 21.18 -2.13
C ILE A 11 -4.87 20.27 -3.19
N ASP A 12 -4.37 20.89 -4.26
CA ASP A 12 -3.63 20.20 -5.31
C ASP A 12 -2.35 19.60 -4.74
N ILE A 13 -2.04 18.35 -5.09
CA ILE A 13 -0.87 17.63 -4.56
C ILE A 13 0.44 18.36 -4.85
N ASP A 14 0.51 19.11 -5.96
CA ASP A 14 1.69 19.90 -6.33
C ASP A 14 1.86 21.16 -5.47
N ARG A 15 0.83 21.52 -4.69
CA ARG A 15 0.78 22.69 -3.81
C ARG A 15 0.72 22.35 -2.32
N ILE A 16 0.69 21.06 -1.98
CA ILE A 16 0.72 20.59 -0.59
C ILE A 16 2.07 20.95 0.03
N ALA A 17 2.03 21.54 1.22
CA ALA A 17 3.19 21.69 2.06
C ALA A 17 3.36 20.42 2.91
N TRP A 18 4.48 19.72 2.74
CA TRP A 18 4.77 18.53 3.54
C TRP A 18 5.27 18.94 4.92
N ASP A 19 4.36 18.96 5.90
CA ASP A 19 4.69 19.32 7.28
C ASP A 19 5.55 18.26 7.97
N PHE A 20 5.37 16.99 7.62
CA PHE A 20 6.11 15.90 8.25
C PHE A 20 6.71 14.96 7.22
N THR A 21 7.91 14.48 7.53
CA THR A 21 8.63 13.47 6.77
C THR A 21 9.17 12.41 7.73
N GLY A 22 9.31 11.18 7.24
CA GLY A 22 9.78 10.08 8.07
C GLY A 22 10.03 8.79 7.32
N LEU A 23 10.31 7.74 8.09
CA LEU A 23 10.43 6.38 7.63
C LEU A 23 9.19 5.58 8.02
N TYR A 24 8.84 4.60 7.20
CA TYR A 24 7.77 3.68 7.54
C TYR A 24 8.29 2.25 7.50
N GLU A 25 7.73 1.39 8.34
CA GLU A 25 7.94 -0.04 8.32
C GLU A 25 6.59 -0.75 8.22
N VAL A 26 6.52 -1.80 7.40
CA VAL A 26 5.34 -2.68 7.32
C VAL A 26 5.76 -4.07 7.75
N ALA A 27 5.20 -4.54 8.86
CA ALA A 27 5.43 -5.88 9.38
C ALA A 27 4.25 -6.82 9.06
N ASN A 28 4.55 -8.07 8.69
CA ASN A 28 3.53 -9.10 8.60
C ASN A 28 3.18 -9.61 10.00
N VAL A 29 1.91 -9.89 10.25
CA VAL A 29 1.49 -10.58 11.48
C VAL A 29 1.36 -12.07 11.19
N ARG A 30 1.95 -12.89 12.05
CA ARG A 30 1.95 -14.36 11.89
C ARG A 30 0.50 -14.88 11.80
N ASP A 31 0.32 -15.92 10.99
CA ASP A 31 -0.96 -16.60 10.76
C ASP A 31 -2.06 -15.70 10.16
N THR A 32 -1.67 -14.58 9.55
CA THR A 32 -2.60 -13.67 8.87
C THR A 32 -2.01 -13.15 7.56
N ASP A 33 -2.80 -13.20 6.47
CA ASP A 33 -2.36 -12.67 5.17
C ASP A 33 -2.76 -11.20 4.99
N ASN A 34 -3.95 -10.85 5.47
CA ASN A 34 -4.60 -9.55 5.26
C ASN A 34 -4.39 -8.56 6.41
N PHE A 35 -3.70 -8.96 7.47
CA PHE A 35 -3.42 -8.11 8.63
C PHE A 35 -1.92 -7.84 8.75
N LYS A 36 -1.57 -6.57 8.91
CA LYS A 36 -0.19 -6.07 8.98
C LYS A 36 -0.13 -4.93 9.98
N ILE A 37 1.07 -4.62 10.44
CA ILE A 37 1.32 -3.42 11.24
C ILE A 37 2.12 -2.44 10.40
N LEU A 38 1.64 -1.21 10.33
CA LEU A 38 2.33 -0.07 9.75
C LEU A 38 2.85 0.80 10.90
N THR A 39 4.15 1.01 10.94
CA THR A 39 4.78 1.93 11.90
C THR A 39 5.34 3.12 11.13
N LEU A 40 4.98 4.33 11.56
CA LEU A 40 5.50 5.58 11.04
C LEU A 40 6.49 6.15 12.06
N ASN A 41 7.74 6.32 11.67
CA ASN A 41 8.78 6.95 12.47
C ASN A 41 9.06 8.34 11.88
N TYR A 42 8.65 9.38 12.59
CA TYR A 42 8.82 10.76 12.18
C TYR A 42 10.28 11.19 12.38
N GLU A 43 10.81 12.03 11.49
CA GLU A 43 12.18 12.56 11.64
C GLU A 43 12.35 13.39 12.92
N GLU A 44 11.26 13.98 13.41
CA GLU A 44 11.20 14.75 14.66
C GLU A 44 11.27 13.87 15.92
N GLY A 45 11.20 12.55 15.76
CA GLY A 45 11.40 11.57 16.84
C GLY A 45 10.14 10.85 17.30
N ASP A 46 8.96 11.29 16.88
CA ASP A 46 7.69 10.64 17.22
C ASP A 46 7.46 9.35 16.42
N THR A 47 6.61 8.47 16.95
CA THR A 47 6.26 7.20 16.33
C THR A 47 4.75 6.93 16.43
N GLU A 48 4.14 6.57 15.30
CA GLU A 48 2.74 6.15 15.24
C GLU A 48 2.62 4.71 14.74
N ILE A 49 1.61 4.00 15.25
CA ILE A 49 1.36 2.61 14.92
C ILE A 49 -0.08 2.45 14.42
N PHE A 50 -0.20 1.78 13.28
CA PHE A 50 -1.48 1.47 12.65
C PHE A 50 -1.64 -0.03 12.43
N GLU A 51 -2.84 -0.50 12.71
CA GLU A 51 -3.34 -1.78 12.25
C GLU A 51 -3.80 -1.65 10.80
N LEU A 52 -3.11 -2.33 9.88
CA LEU A 52 -3.41 -2.33 8.46
C LEU A 52 -4.18 -3.59 8.08
N HIS A 53 -5.41 -3.39 7.63
CA HIS A 53 -6.29 -4.44 7.12
C HIS A 53 -6.48 -4.30 5.60
N VAL A 54 -6.16 -5.36 4.86
CA VAL A 54 -6.50 -5.48 3.45
C VAL A 54 -7.93 -6.01 3.36
N ILE A 55 -8.85 -5.13 2.97
CA ILE A 55 -10.28 -5.47 2.87
C ILE A 55 -10.55 -6.22 1.56
N ASN A 56 -10.00 -5.70 0.45
CA ASN A 56 -10.06 -6.33 -0.86
C ASN A 56 -8.92 -5.81 -1.76
N SER A 57 -8.96 -6.13 -3.06
CA SER A 57 -7.93 -5.71 -4.04
C SER A 57 -7.82 -4.20 -4.24
N GLU A 58 -8.82 -3.43 -3.85
CA GLU A 58 -8.91 -1.99 -4.08
C GLU A 58 -8.96 -1.19 -2.77
N THR A 59 -9.27 -1.83 -1.64
CA THR A 59 -9.58 -1.14 -0.38
C THR A 59 -8.71 -1.66 0.76
N VAL A 60 -8.13 -0.73 1.51
CA VAL A 60 -7.42 -0.98 2.78
C VAL A 60 -8.00 -0.11 3.89
N ALA A 61 -7.94 -0.59 5.12
CA ALA A 61 -8.26 0.18 6.31
C ALA A 61 -7.03 0.28 7.21
N LEU A 62 -6.77 1.49 7.72
CA LEU A 62 -5.72 1.79 8.69
C LEU A 62 -6.38 2.24 9.99
N TYR A 63 -6.30 1.42 11.04
CA TYR A 63 -6.77 1.79 12.36
C TYR A 63 -5.60 2.35 13.18
N HIS A 64 -5.72 3.60 13.62
CA HIS A 64 -4.72 4.26 14.45
C HIS A 64 -4.97 3.91 15.92
N ILE A 65 -3.98 3.28 16.57
CA ILE A 65 -4.16 2.73 17.93
C ILE A 65 -4.42 3.85 18.94
N ASN A 66 -3.67 4.96 18.87
CA ASN A 66 -3.71 6.00 19.90
C ASN A 66 -4.95 6.90 19.80
N SER A 67 -5.41 7.19 18.59
CA SER A 67 -6.59 8.07 18.39
C SER A 67 -7.90 7.30 18.23
N GLU A 68 -7.85 5.97 18.20
CA GLU A 68 -8.99 5.08 17.95
C GLU A 68 -9.74 5.40 16.64
N THR A 69 -9.02 5.91 15.64
CA THR A 69 -9.60 6.35 14.37
C THR A 69 -9.27 5.36 13.26
N THR A 70 -10.30 4.93 12.51
CA THR A 70 -10.11 4.12 11.30
C THR A 70 -10.17 4.99 10.05
N TYR A 71 -9.10 4.97 9.26
CA TYR A 71 -9.03 5.59 7.94
C TYR A 71 -9.20 4.52 6.86
N THR A 72 -10.14 4.72 5.94
CA THR A 72 -10.38 3.79 4.83
C THR A 72 -9.93 4.41 3.53
N PHE A 73 -9.07 3.70 2.81
CA PHE A 73 -8.51 4.15 1.53
C PHE A 73 -8.97 3.21 0.42
N ALA A 74 -9.64 3.79 -0.58
CA ALA A 74 -9.90 3.12 -1.84
C ALA A 74 -8.85 3.57 -2.87
N GLY A 75 -8.18 2.62 -3.51
CA GLY A 75 -7.32 2.88 -4.65
C GLY A 75 -8.13 3.47 -5.80
N ARG A 76 -7.51 4.32 -6.64
CA ARG A 76 -8.15 4.94 -7.81
C ARG A 76 -8.32 3.97 -9.01
N GLY A 77 -8.58 2.69 -8.73
CA GLY A 77 -8.64 1.62 -9.72
C GLY A 77 -7.25 1.18 -10.23
N PHE A 78 -7.20 0.01 -10.86
CA PHE A 78 -5.98 -0.52 -11.49
C PHE A 78 -5.68 0.22 -12.81
N ILE A 79 -4.57 0.94 -12.89
CA ILE A 79 -4.10 1.50 -14.18
C ILE A 79 -3.61 0.32 -15.05
N ARG A 80 -4.51 -0.18 -15.89
CA ARG A 80 -4.18 -1.22 -16.88
C ARG A 80 -3.38 -0.59 -18.02
N HIS A 81 -2.06 -0.79 -18.01
CA HIS A 81 -1.25 -0.55 -19.19
C HIS A 81 -1.56 -1.64 -20.23
N LEU A 82 -2.48 -1.35 -21.14
CA LEU A 82 -2.67 -2.14 -22.34
C LEU A 82 -1.40 -1.98 -23.19
N ARG A 83 -0.65 -3.07 -23.34
CA ARG A 83 0.41 -3.13 -24.33
C ARG A 83 -0.26 -2.98 -25.70
N ASN A 84 0.07 -1.91 -26.43
CA ASN A 84 -0.37 -1.76 -27.81
C ASN A 84 0.16 -2.96 -28.60
N ASN A 85 -0.70 -3.94 -28.84
CA ASN A 85 -0.45 -4.94 -29.87
C ASN A 85 -0.67 -4.22 -31.20
N GLY A 86 0.40 -3.58 -31.69
CA GLY A 86 0.46 -3.17 -33.08
C GLY A 86 0.07 -4.36 -33.96
N ASN A 87 -0.90 -4.13 -34.83
CA ASN A 87 -1.43 -5.08 -35.81
C ASN A 87 -0.34 -5.99 -36.38
N ARG A 88 -0.36 -7.26 -35.98
CA ARG A 88 -0.22 -8.36 -36.93
C ARG A 88 -1.52 -9.15 -36.88
N THR A 89 -2.30 -8.86 -37.89
CA THR A 89 -3.40 -9.61 -38.48
C THR A 89 -3.56 -11.07 -38.05
N SER A 90 -4.85 -11.41 -37.99
CA SER A 90 -5.45 -12.72 -38.22
C SER A 90 -5.53 -13.70 -37.04
N LYS A 91 -6.81 -14.00 -36.73
CA LYS A 91 -7.37 -15.33 -36.46
C LYS A 91 -6.45 -16.32 -35.73
N THR A 92 -6.87 -16.72 -34.53
CA THR A 92 -7.36 -18.08 -34.24
C THR A 92 -7.39 -18.27 -32.73
N SER A 93 -8.47 -18.87 -32.27
CA SER A 93 -8.69 -19.48 -30.96
C SER A 93 -7.43 -19.96 -30.25
N SER A 94 -7.33 -19.67 -28.96
CA SER A 94 -7.19 -20.67 -27.89
C SER A 94 -6.61 -20.04 -26.63
N ASN A 95 -7.12 -20.52 -25.50
CA ASN A 95 -6.56 -20.38 -24.16
C ASN A 95 -5.03 -20.23 -24.16
N ALA A 96 -4.55 -19.02 -23.89
CA ALA A 96 -3.13 -18.79 -23.64
C ALA A 96 -3.00 -17.92 -22.40
N ILE A 97 -2.96 -18.63 -21.26
CA ILE A 97 -2.35 -18.21 -20.00
C ILE A 97 -0.97 -17.63 -20.34
N SER A 98 -0.87 -16.31 -20.53
CA SER A 98 0.38 -15.69 -20.94
C SER A 98 1.25 -15.40 -19.71
N LYS A 99 2.13 -16.37 -19.44
CA LYS A 99 3.40 -16.25 -18.71
C LYS A 99 3.87 -14.81 -18.50
N SER A 100 3.98 -14.42 -17.23
CA SER A 100 4.65 -13.21 -16.76
C SER A 100 6.16 -13.30 -16.98
N ASN A 101 6.62 -13.22 -18.23
CA ASN A 101 8.04 -13.16 -18.53
C ASN A 101 8.51 -11.70 -18.44
N GLY A 102 9.18 -11.35 -17.34
CA GLY A 102 10.18 -10.27 -17.35
C GLY A 102 10.04 -9.14 -16.34
N MET A 103 8.87 -8.93 -15.72
CA MET A 103 8.81 -8.07 -14.53
C MET A 103 9.32 -8.87 -13.34
N LYS A 104 10.59 -8.69 -12.99
CA LYS A 104 11.11 -9.16 -11.70
C LYS A 104 10.28 -8.45 -10.63
N ARG A 105 9.30 -9.14 -10.06
CA ARG A 105 8.63 -8.69 -8.84
C ARG A 105 9.75 -8.52 -7.82
N PHE A 106 9.97 -7.29 -7.36
CA PHE A 106 10.80 -7.08 -6.19
C PHE A 106 10.07 -7.73 -5.03
N LYS A 107 10.58 -8.86 -4.56
CA LYS A 107 10.08 -9.50 -3.36
C LYS A 107 10.56 -8.65 -2.19
N ILE A 108 9.64 -7.84 -1.66
CA ILE A 108 9.90 -7.10 -0.42
C ILE A 108 9.89 -8.13 0.70
N GLU A 109 11.05 -8.33 1.34
CA GLU A 109 11.16 -9.11 2.56
C GLU A 109 10.77 -8.21 3.74
N ARG A 110 9.73 -8.62 4.47
CA ARG A 110 9.20 -7.89 5.62
C ARG A 110 9.47 -8.68 6.89
N LYS A 111 9.69 -7.99 8.00
CA LYS A 111 9.71 -8.63 9.32
C LYS A 111 8.35 -9.27 9.59
N THR A 112 8.36 -10.38 10.34
CA THR A 112 7.14 -11.06 10.80
C THR A 112 7.09 -10.98 12.32
N ILE A 113 5.97 -10.51 12.85
CA ILE A 113 5.75 -10.30 14.28
C ILE A 113 4.62 -11.21 14.79
N GLU A 114 4.68 -11.54 16.09
CA GLU A 114 3.61 -12.28 16.77
C GLU A 114 2.49 -11.33 17.18
N ARG A 115 1.23 -11.75 16.97
CA ARG A 115 0.06 -10.96 17.37
C ARG A 115 0.01 -10.69 18.88
N ARG A 116 0.56 -11.59 19.71
CA ARG A 116 0.61 -11.46 21.17
C ARG A 116 1.53 -10.34 21.68
N ASN A 117 2.40 -9.81 20.83
CA ASN A 117 3.34 -8.74 21.19
C ASN A 117 2.78 -7.34 20.86
N LEU A 118 1.52 -7.26 20.43
CA LEU A 118 0.78 -6.02 20.25
C LEU A 118 0.07 -5.73 21.57
N GLN A 119 0.76 -5.06 22.50
CA GLN A 119 0.22 -4.59 23.77
C GLN A 119 0.26 -3.07 23.82
#